data_AF-V4ABS4-F1
#
_entry.id   AF-V4ABS4-F1
#
_cell.length_a   1.000
_cell.length_b   1.000
_cell.length_c   1.000
_cell.angle_alpha   90.00
_cell.angle_beta   90.00
_cell.angle_gamma   90.00
#
_symmetry.space_group_name_H-M   'P 1'
#
loop_
_entity.id
_entity.type
_entity.pdbx_description
1 polymer ?
#
loop_
_entity_poly.entity_id
_entity_poly.type
_entity_poly.pdbx_seq_one_letter_code
_entity_poly.pdbx_strand_id
1 'polypeptide(L)'
;LTDEERVFLNAAYLGDVGVVRMSLEDRVESNLNINCVDYMGRNALHLAIDSEKMDVIEILLDNLSFNCIDEALLHAISKGAVKIV
;
A
#
# COMPACT_ATOMS: atom_id res chain seq x y z
N LEU A 1 0.57 -1.77 15.84
CA LEU A 1 1.56 -2.78 15.43
C LEU A 1 1.15 -4.14 15.92
N THR A 2 0.21 -4.72 15.18
CA THR A 2 -0.04 -6.16 15.16
C THR A 2 1.19 -6.88 14.60
N ASP A 3 1.27 -8.19 14.80
CA ASP A 3 2.41 -8.97 14.28
C ASP A 3 2.46 -8.95 12.75
N GLU A 4 1.31 -8.90 12.07
CA GLU A 4 1.24 -8.75 10.62
C GLU A 4 1.72 -7.37 10.13
N GLU A 5 1.36 -6.28 10.81
CA GLU A 5 1.87 -4.94 10.49
C GLU A 5 3.40 -4.89 10.64
N ARG A 6 3.96 -5.58 11.64
CA ARG A 6 5.42 -5.69 11.80
C ARG A 6 6.05 -6.47 10.66
N VAL A 7 5.45 -7.61 10.28
CA VAL A 7 5.92 -8.42 9.16
C VAL A 7 5.88 -7.62 7.87
N PHE A 8 4.81 -6.85 7.62
CA PHE A 8 4.67 -5.99 6.46
C PHE A 8 5.73 -4.88 6.42
N LEU A 9 5.93 -4.14 7.51
CA LEU A 9 6.98 -3.11 7.59
C LEU A 9 8.38 -3.70 7.39
N ASN A 10 8.64 -4.87 7.97
CA ASN A 10 9.93 -5.54 7.83
C ASN A 10 10.15 -6.07 6.40
N ALA A 11 9.11 -6.61 5.76
CA ALA A 11 9.16 -7.03 4.36
C ALA A 11 9.44 -5.83 3.44
N ALA A 12 8.82 -4.68 3.69
CA ALA A 12 9.07 -3.46 2.93
C ALA A 12 10.51 -2.95 3.10
N TYR A 13 11.06 -3.03 4.32
CA TYR A 13 12.46 -2.69 4.60
C TYR A 13 13.45 -3.65 3.91
N LEU A 14 13.20 -4.96 3.99
CA LEU A 14 14.07 -5.97 3.38
C LEU A 14 13.99 -5.99 1.85
N GLY A 15 12.89 -5.50 1.28
CA GLY A 15 12.63 -5.59 -0.16
C GLY A 15 11.92 -6.89 -0.56
N ASP A 16 11.23 -7.56 0.38
CA ASP A 16 10.53 -8.81 0.12
C ASP A 16 9.19 -8.53 -0.56
N VAL A 17 9.26 -8.40 -1.89
CA VAL A 17 8.13 -8.16 -2.79
C VAL A 17 7.02 -9.20 -2.63
N GLY A 18 7.37 -10.47 -2.38
CA GLY A 18 6.39 -11.55 -2.25
C GLY A 18 5.51 -11.35 -1.02
N VAL A 19 6.14 -11.13 0.13
CA VAL A 19 5.44 -10.88 1.40
C VAL A 19 4.67 -9.56 1.36
N VAL A 20 5.23 -8.51 0.75
CA VAL A 20 4.53 -7.21 0.59
C VAL A 20 3.26 -7.39 -0.25
N ARG A 21 3.32 -8.09 -1.39
CA ARG A 21 2.12 -8.35 -2.21
C ARG A 21 1.09 -9.19 -1.47
N MET A 22 1.52 -10.29 -0.83
CA MET A 22 0.63 -11.17 -0.09
C MET A 22 -0.08 -10.40 1.04
N SER A 23 0.66 -9.56 1.78
CA SER A 23 0.10 -8.70 2.84
C SER A 23 -0.88 -7.66 2.29
N LEU A 24 -0.65 -7.15 1.08
CA LEU A 24 -1.55 -6.21 0.40
C LEU A 24 -2.82 -6.89 -0.14
N GLU A 25 -2.73 -8.15 -0.55
CA GLU A 25 -3.87 -8.98 -0.99
C GLU A 25 -4.71 -9.45 0.21
N ASP A 26 -4.06 -9.93 1.27
CA ASP A 26 -4.70 -10.42 2.50
C ASP A 26 -5.25 -9.29 3.38
N ARG A 27 -5.08 -8.02 3.00
CA ARG A 27 -5.54 -6.85 3.78
C ARG A 27 -7.02 -6.91 4.17
N VAL A 28 -7.84 -7.55 3.33
CA VAL A 28 -9.30 -7.65 3.51
C VAL A 28 -9.65 -8.71 4.55
N GLU A 29 -8.89 -9.80 4.61
CA GLU A 29 -9.10 -10.89 5.56
C GLU A 29 -8.44 -10.60 6.92
N SER A 30 -7.26 -9.98 6.89
CA SER A 30 -6.43 -9.75 8.08
C SER A 30 -6.60 -8.37 8.73
N ASN A 31 -7.43 -7.49 8.15
CA ASN A 31 -7.63 -6.10 8.63
C ASN A 31 -6.29 -5.34 8.79
N LEU A 32 -5.36 -5.59 7.87
CA LEU A 32 -4.01 -5.02 7.89
C LEU A 32 -4.04 -3.54 7.51
N ASN A 33 -3.51 -2.69 8.38
CA ASN A 33 -3.38 -1.26 8.09
C ASN A 33 -2.12 -0.98 7.26
N ILE A 34 -2.30 -0.66 5.98
CA ILE A 34 -1.22 -0.32 5.05
C ILE A 34 -0.48 0.97 5.48
N ASN A 35 -1.17 1.85 6.22
CA ASN A 35 -0.60 3.08 6.79
C ASN A 35 0.00 2.85 8.18
N CYS A 36 0.27 1.61 8.58
CA CYS A 36 0.97 1.34 9.83
C CYS A 36 2.35 2.02 9.84
N VAL A 37 2.76 2.44 11.04
CA VAL A 37 4.04 3.12 11.27
C VAL A 37 4.82 2.42 12.37
N ASP A 38 6.14 2.42 12.25
CA ASP A 38 7.05 1.91 13.28
C ASP A 38 7.10 2.83 14.53
N TYR A 39 7.92 2.45 15.50
CA TYR A 39 8.14 3.22 16.73
C TYR A 39 8.77 4.62 16.50
N MET A 40 9.30 4.87 15.30
CA MET A 40 9.83 6.16 14.85
C MET A 40 8.84 6.94 13.96
N GLY A 41 7.61 6.44 13.77
CA GLY A 41 6.61 7.07 12.91
C GLY A 41 6.86 6.84 11.41
N ARG A 42 7.68 5.87 11.02
CA ARG A 42 7.99 5.56 9.61
C ARG A 42 7.03 4.48 9.09
N ASN A 43 6.42 4.70 7.94
CA ASN A 43 5.57 3.70 7.27
C ASN A 43 6.40 2.80 6.35
N ALA A 44 5.74 1.80 5.74
CA ALA A 44 6.37 0.88 4.79
C ALA A 44 7.08 1.60 3.64
N LEU A 45 6.50 2.69 3.15
CA LEU A 45 7.07 3.49 2.07
C LEU A 45 8.36 4.20 2.50
N HIS A 46 8.40 4.80 3.69
CA HIS A 46 9.60 5.41 4.25
C HIS A 46 10.73 4.37 4.40
N LEU A 47 10.41 3.17 4.89
CA LEU A 47 11.38 2.09 5.06
C LEU A 47 11.91 1.57 3.71
N ALA A 48 11.04 1.44 2.71
CA ALA A 48 11.40 1.03 1.36
C ALA A 48 12.28 2.08 0.66
N ILE A 49 11.99 3.38 0.86
CA ILE A 49 12.82 4.49 0.34
C ILE A 49 14.19 4.51 1.02
N ASP A 50 14.24 4.44 2.34
CA ASP A 50 15.49 4.44 3.12
C ASP A 50 16.39 3.24 2.77
N SER A 51 15.79 2.14 2.33
CA SER A 51 16.48 0.91 1.92
C SER A 51 16.66 0.74 0.42
N GLU A 52 16.33 1.79 -0.36
CA GLU A 52 16.43 1.84 -1.83
C GLU A 52 15.71 0.68 -2.56
N LYS A 53 14.57 0.23 -2.04
CA LYS A 53 13.80 -0.90 -2.59
C LYS A 53 12.80 -0.42 -3.65
N MET A 54 13.28 -0.11 -4.86
CA MET A 54 12.42 0.35 -5.96
C MET A 54 11.23 -0.57 -6.24
N ASP A 55 11.44 -1.89 -6.30
CA ASP A 55 10.35 -2.84 -6.60
C ASP A 55 9.21 -2.77 -5.57
N VAL A 56 9.56 -2.63 -4.28
CA VAL A 56 8.58 -2.47 -3.20
C VAL A 56 7.90 -1.11 -3.28
N ILE A 57 8.65 -0.04 -3.58
CA ILE A 57 8.10 1.31 -3.76
C ILE A 57 7.05 1.31 -4.87
N GLU A 58 7.36 0.72 -6.03
CA GLU A 58 6.43 0.61 -7.15
C GLU A 58 5.14 -0.13 -6.74
N ILE A 59 5.26 -1.27 -6.06
CA ILE A 59 4.10 -2.05 -5.60
C ILE A 59 3.26 -1.27 -4.60
N LEU A 60 3.90 -0.60 -3.64
CA LEU A 60 3.21 0.21 -2.65
C LEU A 60 2.46 1.36 -3.32
N LEU A 61 3.07 2.03 -4.30
CA LEU A 61 2.44 3.12 -5.06
C LEU A 61 1.28 2.63 -5.93
N ASP A 62 1.44 1.50 -6.61
CA ASP A 62 0.39 0.87 -7.41
C ASP A 62 -0.80 0.47 -6.53
N ASN A 63 -0.55 -0.07 -5.33
CA ASN A 63 -1.59 -0.54 -4.42
C ASN A 63 -2.25 0.55 -3.57
N LEU A 64 -1.52 1.63 -3.24
CA LEU A 64 -2.09 2.85 -2.62
C LEU A 64 -3.11 3.52 -3.55
N SER A 65 -3.01 3.30 -4.87
CA SER A 65 -3.85 3.93 -5.88
C SER A 65 -5.19 3.22 -6.12
N PHE A 66 -5.35 1.95 -5.74
CA PHE A 66 -6.61 1.22 -6.00
C PHE A 66 -7.79 1.66 -5.13
N ASN A 67 -7.57 2.10 -3.87
CA ASN A 67 -8.66 2.66 -3.06
C ASN A 67 -9.11 4.05 -3.52
N CYS A 68 -8.24 4.77 -4.24
CA CYS A 68 -8.61 6.05 -4.85
C CYS A 68 -9.31 5.87 -6.20
N ILE A 69 -9.22 4.71 -6.85
CA ILE A 69 -9.92 4.44 -8.12
C ILE A 69 -11.41 4.30 -7.89
N ASP A 70 -11.84 3.67 -6.80
CA ASP A 70 -13.27 3.54 -6.48
C ASP A 70 -13.87 4.90 -6.09
N GLU A 71 -13.19 5.68 -5.25
CA GLU A 71 -13.63 7.05 -4.97
C GLU A 71 -13.51 7.97 -6.18
N ALA A 72 -12.47 7.85 -7.02
CA ALA A 72 -12.33 8.67 -8.23
C ALA A 72 -13.34 8.30 -9.32
N LEU A 73 -13.67 7.00 -9.50
CA LEU A 73 -14.75 6.55 -10.38
C LEU A 73 -16.10 7.02 -9.85
N LEU A 74 -16.36 6.86 -8.55
CA LEU A 74 -17.60 7.31 -7.94
C LEU A 74 -17.74 8.85 -8.02
N HIS A 75 -16.65 9.59 -7.81
CA HIS A 75 -16.59 11.04 -7.96
C HIS A 75 -16.71 11.48 -9.43
N ALA A 76 -16.12 10.75 -10.38
CA ALA A 76 -16.21 11.03 -11.82
C ALA A 76 -17.61 10.77 -12.39
N ILE A 77 -18.28 9.71 -11.92
CA ILE A 77 -19.70 9.45 -12.23
C ILE A 77 -20.59 10.53 -11.58
N SER A 78 -20.33 10.90 -10.31
CA SER A 78 -21.05 11.98 -9.62
C SER A 78 -20.86 13.36 -10.28
N LYS A 79 -19.70 13.62 -10.88
CA LYS A 79 -19.38 14.87 -11.59
C LYS A 79 -19.73 14.86 -13.08
N GLY A 80 -20.28 13.77 -13.61
CA GLY A 80 -20.77 13.70 -14.99
C GLY A 80 -19.68 13.78 -16.07
N ALA A 81 -18.49 13.22 -15.82
CA ALA A 81 -17.43 13.21 -16.81
C ALA A 81 -17.67 12.14 -17.89
N VAL A 82 -18.51 12.49 -18.87
CA VAL A 82 -18.61 11.81 -20.16
C VAL A 82 -17.30 12.01 -20.92
N LYS A 83 -16.34 11.09 -20.76
CA LYS A 83 -15.35 10.81 -21.82
C LYS A 83 -14.63 9.50 -21.56
N ILE A 84 -15.24 8.43 -22.04
CA ILE A 84 -14.59 7.16 -22.37
C ILE A 84 -14.16 7.30 -23.84
N VAL A 85 -12.86 7.15 -24.10
CA VAL A 85 -12.32 6.64 -25.37
C VAL A 85 -11.32 5.57 -24.99
#